data_AF-A0A554WGQ8-F1
#
_entry.id   AF-A0A554WGQ8-F1
#
_cell.length_a   1.000
_cell.length_b   1.000
_cell.length_c   1.000
_cell.angle_alpha   90.00
_cell.angle_beta   90.00
_cell.angle_gamma   90.00
#
_symmetry.space_group_name_H-M   'P 1'
#
loop_
_entity.id
_entity.type
_entity.pdbx_description
1 polymer ?
#
loop_
_entity_poly.entity_id
_entity_poly.type
_entity_poly.pdbx_seq_one_letter_code
_entity_poly.pdbx_strand_id
1 'polypeptide(L)'
;MDEQQRNAWCRANGVYPQQLIEWRQAATEALGSTASERSSPAQAKAQQRRIKQLERDLRRKDKALAETAALLVLSKKLEAVLPGDEDA
;
A
#
# COMPACT_ATOMS: atom_id res chain seq x y z
N MET A 1 1.78 43.16 -5.36
CA MET A 1 0.36 43.45 -5.64
C MET A 1 -0.15 44.24 -4.47
N ASP A 2 -0.45 45.51 -4.71
CA ASP A 2 -0.98 46.38 -3.66
C ASP A 2 -2.42 45.98 -3.32
N GLU A 3 -2.86 46.30 -2.11
CA GLU A 3 -4.12 45.81 -1.57
C GLU A 3 -5.34 46.30 -2.37
N GLN A 4 -5.25 47.53 -2.91
CA GLN A 4 -6.27 48.09 -3.81
C GLN A 4 -6.37 47.33 -5.14
N GLN A 5 -5.24 46.98 -5.76
CA GLN A 5 -5.22 46.21 -7.01
C GLN A 5 -5.78 44.81 -6.79
N ARG A 6 -5.43 44.18 -5.66
CA ARG A 6 -5.94 42.85 -5.30
C ARG A 6 -7.45 42.86 -5.11
N ASN A 7 -7.99 43.88 -4.44
CA ASN A 7 -9.43 44.04 -4.23
C ASN A 7 -10.18 44.36 -5.53
N ALA A 8 -9.62 45.19 -6.41
CA ALA A 8 -10.19 45.46 -7.73
C ALA A 8 -10.26 44.19 -8.59
N TRP A 9 -9.19 43.40 -8.59
CA TRP A 9 -9.14 42.12 -9.29
C TRP A 9 -10.15 41.11 -8.71
N CYS A 10 -10.24 41.02 -7.38
CA CYS A 10 -11.23 40.19 -6.68
C CYS A 10 -12.67 40.50 -7.14
N ARG A 11 -13.02 41.79 -7.19
CA ARG A 11 -14.34 42.24 -7.69
C ARG A 11 -14.55 41.91 -9.17
N ALA A 12 -13.54 42.13 -10.02
CA ALA A 12 -13.62 41.84 -11.45
C ALA A 12 -13.80 40.35 -11.75
N ASN A 13 -13.25 39.47 -10.91
CA ASN A 13 -13.30 38.03 -11.08
C ASN A 13 -14.38 37.34 -10.22
N GLY A 14 -15.18 38.11 -9.46
CA GLY A 14 -16.24 37.57 -8.60
C GLY A 14 -15.75 36.72 -7.42
N VAL A 15 -14.52 36.95 -6.96
CA VAL A 15 -13.88 36.18 -5.87
C VAL A 15 -13.64 37.11 -4.68
N TYR A 16 -13.89 36.63 -3.46
CA TYR A 16 -13.55 37.39 -2.26
C TYR A 16 -12.07 37.25 -1.88
N PRO A 17 -11.42 38.31 -1.35
CA PRO A 17 -10.02 38.25 -0.92
C PRO A 17 -9.75 37.12 0.09
N GLN A 18 -10.72 36.80 0.94
CA GLN A 18 -10.64 35.72 1.91
C GLN A 18 -10.58 34.34 1.24
N GLN A 19 -11.36 34.11 0.17
CA GLN A 19 -11.35 32.86 -0.60
C GLN A 19 -9.99 32.64 -1.28
N LEU A 20 -9.35 33.71 -1.76
CA LEU A 20 -7.99 33.64 -2.31
C LEU A 20 -6.95 33.19 -1.27
N ILE A 21 -7.07 33.69 -0.04
CA ILE A 21 -6.17 33.30 1.06
C ILE A 21 -6.40 31.83 1.40
N GLU A 22 -7.66 31.43 1.52
CA GLU A 22 -8.06 30.04 1.81
C GLU A 22 -7.57 29.07 0.73
N TRP A 23 -7.79 29.38 -0.55
CA TRP A 23 -7.29 28.54 -1.65
C TRP A 23 -5.78 28.47 -1.71
N ARG A 24 -5.09 29.58 -1.42
CA ARG A 24 -3.63 29.58 -1.33
C ARG A 24 -3.15 28.71 -0.18
N GLN A 25 -3.79 28.80 0.99
CA GLN A 25 -3.46 27.96 2.14
C GLN A 25 -3.70 26.50 1.82
N ALA A 26 -4.89 26.14 1.33
CA ALA A 26 -5.24 24.78 0.93
C ALA A 26 -4.28 24.22 -0.13
N ALA A 27 -3.93 25.01 -1.15
CA ALA A 27 -2.95 24.61 -2.15
C ALA A 27 -1.54 24.41 -1.54
N THR A 28 -1.13 25.30 -0.63
CA THR A 28 0.18 25.21 0.04
C THR A 28 0.25 24.02 0.98
N GLU A 29 -0.82 23.71 1.70
CA GLU A 29 -0.93 22.55 2.58
C GLU A 29 -0.96 21.25 1.78
N ALA A 30 -1.76 21.18 0.71
CA ALA A 30 -1.81 20.02 -0.17
C ALA A 30 -0.46 19.75 -0.86
N LEU A 31 0.27 20.80 -1.26
CA LEU A 31 1.60 20.66 -1.84
C LEU A 31 2.68 20.38 -0.76
N GLY A 32 2.55 20.97 0.42
CA GLY A 32 3.45 20.81 1.56
C GLY A 32 3.37 19.44 2.23
N SER A 33 2.19 18.81 2.22
CA SER A 33 2.03 17.41 2.68
C SER A 33 2.86 16.47 1.81
N THR A 34 3.00 16.72 0.50
CA THR A 34 3.75 15.82 -0.39
C THR A 34 5.26 15.75 -0.09
N ALA A 35 5.84 16.75 0.59
CA ALA A 35 7.25 16.75 0.97
C ALA A 35 7.49 16.06 2.32
N SER A 36 6.50 16.12 3.22
CA SER A 36 6.56 15.48 4.55
C SER A 36 6.08 14.03 4.51
N GLU A 37 5.12 13.70 3.64
CA GLU A 37 4.55 12.35 3.46
C GLU A 37 5.30 11.49 2.46
N ARG A 38 6.24 12.06 1.69
CA ARG A 38 7.26 11.25 1.02
C ARG A 38 8.11 10.60 2.12
N SER A 39 7.70 9.40 2.53
CA SER A 39 8.41 8.55 3.49
C SER A 39 9.90 8.69 3.22
N SER A 40 10.66 9.09 4.23
CA SER A 40 12.07 9.44 4.02
C SER A 40 12.77 8.31 3.24
N PRO A 41 13.81 8.59 2.44
CA PRO A 41 14.53 7.55 1.70
C PRO A 41 14.97 6.37 2.60
N ALA A 42 15.20 6.63 3.89
CA ALA A 42 15.45 5.62 4.91
C ALA A 42 14.23 4.76 5.22
N GLN A 43 13.05 5.35 5.41
CA GLN A 43 11.79 4.62 5.60
C GLN A 43 11.44 3.80 4.36
N ALA A 44 11.58 4.35 3.14
CA ALA A 44 11.33 3.61 1.91
C ALA A 44 12.25 2.38 1.79
N LYS A 45 13.54 2.51 2.11
CA LYS A 45 14.48 1.39 2.16
C LYS A 45 14.12 0.36 3.23
N ALA A 46 13.69 0.80 4.42
CA ALA A 46 13.27 -0.09 5.50
C ALA A 46 12.01 -0.89 5.09
N GLN A 47 11.03 -0.23 4.49
CA GLN A 47 9.82 -0.88 3.96
C GLN A 47 10.17 -1.90 2.87
N GLN A 48 11.03 -1.54 1.92
CA GLN A 48 11.44 -2.47 0.86
C GLN A 48 12.18 -3.70 1.40
N ARG A 49 13.01 -3.53 2.44
CA ARG A 49 13.66 -4.67 3.14
C ARG A 49 12.62 -5.56 3.82
N ARG A 50 11.63 -4.94 4.48
CA ARG A 50 10.55 -5.68 5.15
C ARG A 50 9.72 -6.48 4.15
N ILE A 51 9.35 -5.88 3.02
CA ILE A 51 8.63 -6.55 1.93
C ILE A 51 9.41 -7.76 1.45
N LYS A 52 10.70 -7.59 1.10
CA LYS A 52 11.54 -8.71 0.64
C LYS A 52 11.67 -9.83 1.67
N GLN A 53 11.71 -9.50 2.96
CA GLN A 53 11.76 -10.50 4.01
C GLN A 53 10.45 -11.29 4.10
N LEU A 54 9.32 -10.57 4.11
CA LEU A 54 7.99 -11.19 4.16
C LEU A 54 7.74 -12.08 2.94
N GLU A 55 8.12 -11.64 1.74
CA GLU A 55 8.01 -12.46 0.54
C GLU A 55 8.83 -13.76 0.62
N ARG A 56 10.04 -13.71 1.19
CA ARG A 56 10.86 -14.93 1.37
C ARG A 56 10.23 -15.89 2.35
N ASP A 57 9.72 -15.38 3.46
CA ASP A 57 9.07 -16.20 4.48
C ASP A 57 7.77 -16.81 3.94
N LEU A 58 7.01 -16.06 3.14
CA LEU A 58 5.84 -16.55 2.43
C LEU A 58 6.21 -17.72 1.49
N ARG A 59 7.20 -17.52 0.60
CA ARG A 59 7.64 -18.58 -0.34
C ARG A 59 8.09 -19.86 0.36
N ARG A 60 8.77 -19.75 1.51
CA ARG A 60 9.19 -20.93 2.30
C ARG A 60 7.99 -21.67 2.87
N LYS A 61 7.01 -20.95 3.41
CA LYS A 61 5.77 -21.52 3.94
C LYS A 61 4.94 -22.17 2.84
N ASP A 62 4.80 -21.50 1.70
CA ASP A 62 4.07 -22.04 0.55
C ASP A 62 4.73 -23.32 0.02
N LYS A 63 6.07 -23.38 -0.01
CA LYS A 63 6.79 -24.61 -0.38
C LYS A 63 6.52 -25.75 0.59
N ALA A 64 6.63 -25.51 1.89
CA ALA A 64 6.33 -26.53 2.90
C ALA A 64 4.87 -26.99 2.85
N LEU A 65 3.94 -26.06 2.59
CA LEU A 65 2.52 -26.36 2.40
C LEU A 65 2.27 -27.18 1.13
N ALA A 66 2.97 -26.88 0.04
CA ALA A 66 2.88 -27.66 -1.19
C ALA A 66 3.43 -29.09 -1.00
N GLU A 67 4.54 -29.25 -0.27
CA GLU A 67 5.11 -30.57 0.06
C GLU A 67 4.13 -31.40 0.91
N THR A 68 3.52 -30.82 1.95
CA THR A 68 2.52 -31.54 2.76
C THR A 68 1.26 -31.87 1.96
N ALA A 69 0.78 -30.95 1.12
CA ALA A 69 -0.35 -31.23 0.23
C ALA A 69 -0.03 -32.38 -0.75
N ALA A 70 1.18 -32.43 -1.30
CA ALA A 70 1.61 -33.50 -2.18
C ALA A 70 1.65 -34.85 -1.46
N LEU A 71 2.17 -34.90 -0.22
CA LEU A 71 2.18 -36.11 0.60
C LEU A 71 0.76 -36.60 0.92
N LEU A 72 -0.16 -35.69 1.28
CA LEU A 72 -1.56 -36.04 1.54
C LEU A 72 -2.26 -36.60 0.29
N VAL A 73 -2.04 -35.97 -0.86
CA VAL A 73 -2.58 -36.46 -2.14
C VAL A 73 -2.01 -37.84 -2.47
N LEU A 74 -0.72 -38.08 -2.21
CA LEU A 74 -0.10 -39.38 -2.44
C LEU A 74 -0.68 -40.46 -1.51
N SER A 75 -0.84 -40.18 -0.21
CA SER A 75 -1.47 -41.09 0.76
C SER A 75 -2.86 -41.51 0.30
N LYS A 76 -3.70 -40.52 -0.06
CA LYS A 76 -5.06 -40.79 -0.54
C LYS A 76 -5.10 -41.61 -1.83
N LYS A 77 -4.16 -41.37 -2.74
CA LYS A 77 -4.04 -42.17 -3.98
C LYS A 77 -3.61 -43.59 -3.68
N LEU A 78 -2.70 -43.78 -2.73
CA LEU A 78 -2.25 -45.10 -2.31
C LEU A 78 -3.41 -45.90 -1.70
N GLU A 79 -4.16 -45.31 -0.77
CA GLU A 79 -5.37 -45.89 -0.17
C GLU A 79 -6.42 -46.29 -1.22
N ALA A 80 -6.55 -45.52 -2.30
CA ALA A 80 -7.50 -45.83 -3.37
C ALA A 80 -7.06 -46.99 -4.28
N VAL A 81 -5.76 -47.18 -4.46
CA VAL A 81 -5.19 -48.23 -5.32
C VAL A 81 -4.94 -49.52 -4.54
N LEU A 82 -4.52 -49.39 -3.29
CA LEU A 82 -4.43 -50.45 -2.31
C LEU A 82 -5.43 -50.12 -1.20
N PRO A 83 -6.70 -50.56 -1.31
CA PRO A 83 -7.57 -50.59 -0.16
C PRO A 83 -6.82 -51.40 0.91
N GLY A 84 -6.44 -50.76 2.01
CA GLY A 84 -5.96 -51.50 3.16
C GLY A 84 -7.04 -52.48 3.56
N ASP A 85 -6.66 -53.73 3.84
CA ASP A 85 -7.50 -54.64 4.61
C ASP A 85 -7.73 -53.99 5.98
N GLU A 86 -8.73 -53.13 6.08
CA GLU A 86 -9.30 -52.69 7.36
C GLU A 86 -10.12 -53.87 7.92
N ASP A 87 -9.45 -54.97 8.25
CA ASP A 87 -9.94 -56.10 9.07
C ASP A 87 -8.74 -56.98 9.49
N ALA A 88 -7.84 -56.44 10.34
CA ALA A 88 -6.92 -57.21 11.18
C ALA A 88 -6.51 -56.41 12.43
#